data_AF-A0A7S0BSG1-F1
#
_entry.id   AF-A0A7S0BSG1-F1
#
_cell.length_a   1.000
_cell.length_b   1.000
_cell.length_c   1.000
_cell.angle_alpha   90.00
_cell.angle_beta   90.00
_cell.angle_gamma   90.00
#
_symmetry.space_group_name_H-M   'P 1'
#
loop_
_entity.id
_entity.type
_entity.pdbx_description
1 polymer ?
#
loop_
_entity_poly.entity_id
_entity_poly.type
_entity_poly.pdbx_seq_one_letter_code
_entity_poly.pdbx_strand_id
1 'polypeptide(L)'
;CLGINVEDQIIKCESVQKLDGESTVFDIPYDYLILGVGASTNTFGIPGVEENCSFLKEIEQARELRKGVITRFEKANLPSTAAEEKKRLLSFVVVGGGPTGVEYAAELHDLVTQDMSKK
;
A
#
# COMPACT_ATOMS: atom_id res chain seq x y z
N CYS A 1 0.92 -8.25 -17.73
CA CYS A 1 1.19 -8.10 -19.17
C CYS A 1 2.68 -7.92 -19.33
N LEU A 2 3.33 -8.81 -20.08
CA LEU A 2 4.76 -8.77 -20.36
C LEU A 2 5.07 -7.98 -21.64
N GLY A 3 4.09 -7.84 -22.53
CA GLY A 3 4.24 -7.07 -23.76
C GLY A 3 2.99 -7.12 -24.64
N ILE A 4 2.89 -6.16 -25.54
CA ILE A 4 1.81 -6.05 -26.52
C ILE A 4 2.46 -6.13 -27.90
N ASN A 5 2.09 -7.14 -28.69
CA ASN A 5 2.41 -7.21 -30.11
C ASN A 5 1.22 -6.64 -30.89
N VAL A 6 1.44 -5.51 -31.54
CA VAL A 6 0.41 -4.78 -32.28
C VAL A 6 0.22 -5.35 -33.69
N GLU A 7 1.29 -5.87 -34.30
CA GLU A 7 1.27 -6.43 -35.66
C GLU A 7 0.45 -7.72 -35.70
N ASP A 8 0.70 -8.62 -34.74
CA ASP A 8 0.00 -9.91 -34.66
C ASP A 8 -1.28 -9.84 -33.81
N GLN A 9 -1.61 -8.65 -33.26
CA GLN A 9 -2.74 -8.43 -32.35
C GLN A 9 -2.78 -9.41 -31.17
N ILE A 10 -1.63 -9.61 -30.51
CA ILE A 10 -1.45 -10.54 -29.38
C ILE A 10 -0.90 -9.81 -28.16
N ILE A 11 -1.44 -10.12 -26.98
CA ILE A 11 -0.90 -9.71 -25.69
C ILE A 11 -0.24 -10.89 -25.01
N LYS A 12 1.00 -10.72 -24.57
CA LYS A 12 1.69 -11.71 -23.75
C LYS A 12 1.42 -11.45 -22.27
N CYS A 13 0.82 -12.43 -21.61
CA CYS A 13 0.41 -12.35 -20.22
C CYS A 13 1.17 -13.36 -19.36
N GLU A 14 1.28 -13.04 -18.08
CA GLU A 14 1.83 -13.93 -17.06
C GLU A 14 0.78 -14.08 -15.97
N SER A 15 0.54 -15.30 -15.53
CA SER A 15 -0.36 -15.59 -14.40
C SER A 15 0.23 -15.04 -13.11
N VAL A 16 -0.60 -14.33 -12.34
CA VAL A 16 -0.27 -13.92 -10.96
C VAL A 16 -0.25 -15.12 -9.99
N GLN A 17 -0.98 -16.19 -10.32
CA GLN A 17 -0.94 -17.43 -9.55
C GLN A 17 0.22 -18.28 -10.05
N LYS A 18 1.12 -18.63 -9.13
CA LYS A 18 2.18 -19.60 -9.38
C LYS A 18 1.66 -21.00 -9.04
N LEU A 19 1.68 -21.90 -10.02
CA LEU A 19 1.41 -23.31 -9.82
C LEU A 19 2.78 -23.99 -9.73
N ASP A 20 3.04 -24.74 -8.64
CA ASP A 20 4.31 -25.43 -8.39
C ASP A 20 5.56 -24.53 -8.38
N GLY A 21 5.39 -23.25 -8.06
CA GLY A 21 6.47 -22.26 -7.98
C GLY A 21 6.82 -21.60 -9.32
N GLU A 22 6.24 -22.06 -10.42
CA GLU A 22 6.40 -21.47 -11.75
C GLU A 22 5.19 -20.60 -12.12
N SER A 23 5.46 -19.47 -12.79
CA SER A 23 4.42 -18.65 -13.40
C SER A 23 4.19 -19.09 -14.84
N THR A 24 2.92 -19.23 -15.22
CA THR A 24 2.55 -19.59 -16.58
C THR A 24 2.47 -18.34 -17.45
N VAL A 25 3.20 -18.36 -18.58
CA VAL A 25 3.12 -17.33 -19.62
C VAL A 25 2.23 -17.81 -20.75
N PHE A 26 1.34 -16.95 -21.25
CA PHE A 26 0.40 -17.29 -22.31
C PHE A 26 0.05 -16.06 -23.16
N ASP A 27 -0.38 -16.32 -24.39
CA ASP A 27 -0.73 -15.31 -25.38
C ASP A 27 -2.26 -15.16 -25.46
N ILE A 28 -2.74 -13.93 -25.56
CA ILE A 28 -4.15 -13.57 -25.69
C ILE A 28 -4.35 -12.76 -26.98
N PRO A 29 -5.01 -13.30 -28.02
CA PRO A 29 -5.35 -12.53 -29.22
C PRO A 29 -6.47 -11.53 -28.94
N TYR A 30 -6.48 -10.41 -29.67
CA TYR A 30 -7.51 -9.38 -29.55
C TYR A 30 -7.90 -8.78 -30.91
N ASP A 31 -9.16 -8.35 -31.05
CA ASP A 31 -9.60 -7.52 -32.18
C ASP A 31 -9.45 -6.02 -31.87
N TYR A 32 -9.81 -5.64 -30.64
CA TYR A 32 -9.65 -4.31 -30.09
C TYR A 32 -9.03 -4.39 -28.69
N LEU A 33 -8.05 -3.53 -28.42
CA LEU A 33 -7.36 -3.47 -27.13
C LEU A 33 -7.66 -2.17 -26.40
N ILE A 34 -8.27 -2.28 -25.22
CA ILE A 34 -8.49 -1.16 -24.29
C ILE A 34 -7.59 -1.35 -23.07
N LEU A 35 -6.72 -0.36 -22.80
CA LEU A 35 -5.79 -0.39 -21.68
C LEU A 35 -6.35 0.37 -20.48
N GLY A 36 -6.65 -0.37 -19.41
CA GLY A 36 -7.18 0.15 -18.15
C GLY A 36 -6.36 -0.25 -16.92
N VAL A 37 -5.04 -0.43 -17.07
CA VAL A 37 -4.16 -1.00 -16.03
C VAL A 37 -3.86 -0.05 -14.86
N GLY A 38 -4.34 1.19 -14.90
CA GLY A 38 -4.10 2.19 -13.88
C GLY A 38 -2.65 2.69 -13.85
N ALA A 39 -2.18 3.03 -12.64
CA ALA A 39 -0.83 3.54 -12.40
C ALA A 39 -0.28 3.00 -11.08
N SER A 40 1.04 2.81 -11.00
CA SER A 40 1.76 2.38 -9.80
C SER A 40 2.09 3.57 -8.89
N THR A 41 2.45 3.27 -7.63
CA THR A 41 2.99 4.26 -6.72
C THR A 41 4.34 4.76 -7.21
N ASN A 42 4.55 6.07 -7.16
CA ASN A 42 5.82 6.69 -7.53
C ASN A 42 6.55 7.17 -6.27
N THR A 43 7.76 6.67 -6.05
CA THR A 43 8.63 7.05 -4.92
C THR A 43 9.56 8.21 -5.24
N PHE A 44 9.55 8.67 -6.50
CA PHE A 44 10.44 9.71 -7.03
C PHE A 44 11.94 9.40 -6.85
N GLY A 45 12.28 8.12 -6.65
CA GLY A 45 13.67 7.69 -6.42
C GLY A 45 14.23 8.15 -5.06
N ILE A 46 13.38 8.56 -4.11
CA ILE A 46 13.81 8.98 -2.78
C ILE A 46 14.28 7.74 -2.01
N PRO A 47 15.55 7.66 -1.59
CA PRO A 47 16.07 6.50 -0.87
C PRO A 47 15.33 6.27 0.45
N GLY A 48 15.00 5.01 0.75
CA GLY A 48 14.35 4.64 2.00
C GLY A 48 12.82 4.63 1.96
N VAL A 49 12.17 5.17 0.92
CA VAL A 49 10.71 5.21 0.84
C VAL A 49 10.11 3.81 0.68
N GLU A 50 10.70 2.96 -0.18
CA GLU A 50 10.17 1.60 -0.40
C GLU A 50 10.37 0.71 0.83
N GLU A 51 11.42 0.94 1.61
CA GLU A 51 11.77 0.12 2.76
C GLU A 51 11.08 0.57 4.05
N ASN A 52 10.83 1.87 4.21
CA ASN A 52 10.37 2.46 5.47
C ASN A 52 8.96 3.06 5.43
N CYS A 53 8.39 3.29 4.24
CA CYS A 53 7.04 3.85 4.12
C CYS A 53 6.02 2.77 3.79
N SER A 54 4.78 3.02 4.20
CA SER A 54 3.62 2.23 3.77
C SER A 54 2.84 3.02 2.73
N PHE A 55 2.38 2.33 1.69
CA PHE A 55 1.57 2.93 0.63
C PHE A 55 0.07 2.71 0.86
N LEU A 56 -0.78 3.49 0.19
CA LEU A 56 -2.23 3.36 0.26
C LEU A 56 -2.81 3.39 -1.17
N LYS A 57 -2.68 2.26 -1.87
CA LYS A 57 -3.17 2.07 -3.24
C LYS A 57 -4.14 0.90 -3.33
N GLU A 58 -3.79 -0.21 -2.69
CA GLU A 58 -4.56 -1.46 -2.70
C GLU A 58 -5.14 -1.79 -1.31
N ILE A 59 -6.14 -2.68 -1.28
CA ILE A 59 -6.87 -3.05 -0.05
C ILE A 59 -5.94 -3.72 0.97
N GLU A 60 -5.03 -4.55 0.51
CA GLU A 60 -4.03 -5.24 1.35
C GLU A 60 -3.21 -4.22 2.13
N GLN A 61 -2.78 -3.15 1.45
CA GLN A 61 -1.97 -2.09 2.07
C GLN A 61 -2.78 -1.30 3.10
N ALA A 62 -4.07 -1.03 2.85
CA ALA A 62 -4.95 -0.40 3.83
C ALA A 62 -5.09 -1.24 5.12
N ARG A 63 -5.19 -2.58 4.98
CA ARG A 63 -5.23 -3.50 6.13
C ARG A 63 -3.91 -3.49 6.90
N GLU A 64 -2.78 -3.48 6.20
CA GLU A 64 -1.44 -3.41 6.81
C GLU A 64 -1.23 -2.09 7.56
N LEU A 65 -1.64 -0.97 6.98
CA LEU A 65 -1.61 0.35 7.62
C LEU A 65 -2.40 0.35 8.92
N ARG A 66 -3.66 -0.09 8.88
CA ARG A 66 -4.52 -0.17 10.09
C ARG A 66 -3.90 -1.04 11.16
N LYS A 67 -3.41 -2.23 10.81
CA LYS A 67 -2.70 -3.13 11.73
C LYS A 67 -1.47 -2.44 12.31
N GLY A 68 -0.68 -1.76 11.48
CA GLY A 68 0.52 -1.04 11.87
C GLY A 68 0.25 0.09 12.86
N VAL A 69 -0.86 0.82 12.71
CA VAL A 69 -1.30 1.83 13.67
C VAL A 69 -1.63 1.17 15.01
N ILE A 70 -2.52 0.17 15.01
CA ILE A 70 -2.94 -0.53 16.24
C ILE A 70 -1.73 -1.11 16.98
N THR A 71 -0.83 -1.81 16.28
CA THR A 71 0.38 -2.39 16.89
C THR A 71 1.31 -1.35 17.50
N ARG A 72 1.37 -0.12 16.95
CA ARG A 72 2.15 0.98 17.56
C ARG A 72 1.53 1.42 18.88
N PHE A 73 0.20 1.54 18.95
CA PHE A 73 -0.51 1.83 20.19
C PHE A 73 -0.32 0.73 21.23
N GLU A 74 -0.44 -0.54 20.84
CA GLU A 74 -0.20 -1.68 21.73
C GLU A 74 1.22 -1.65 22.34
N LYS A 75 2.24 -1.43 21.50
CA LYS A 75 3.63 -1.30 21.96
C LYS A 75 3.85 -0.09 22.86
N ALA A 76 3.25 1.05 22.52
CA ALA A 76 3.35 2.27 23.32
C ALA A 76 2.69 2.12 24.70
N ASN A 77 1.70 1.25 24.83
CA ASN A 77 0.99 1.00 26.08
C ASN A 77 1.70 0.01 27.02
N LEU A 78 2.78 -0.65 26.58
CA LEU A 78 3.51 -1.57 27.46
C LEU A 78 4.17 -0.82 28.63
N PRO A 79 4.16 -1.39 29.86
CA PRO A 79 4.79 -0.78 31.02
C PRO A 79 6.30 -0.55 30.86
N SER A 80 6.95 -1.38 30.04
CA SER A 80 8.39 -1.33 29.77
C SER A 80 8.80 -0.27 28.73
N THR A 81 7.84 0.35 28.04
CA THR A 81 8.14 1.33 26.99
C THR A 81 8.50 2.67 27.60
N ALA A 82 9.73 3.13 27.36
CA ALA A 82 10.21 4.44 27.83
C ALA A 82 9.43 5.60 27.18
N ALA A 83 9.34 6.75 27.87
CA ALA A 83 8.57 7.90 27.40
C ALA A 83 8.97 8.40 26.00
N GLU A 84 10.28 8.47 25.72
CA GLU A 84 10.79 8.84 24.39
C GLU A 84 10.37 7.85 23.29
N GLU A 85 10.36 6.57 23.63
CA GLU A 85 9.92 5.54 22.69
C GLU A 85 8.41 5.59 22.46
N LYS A 86 7.61 5.91 23.47
CA LYS A 86 6.16 6.16 23.29
C LYS A 86 5.93 7.33 22.32
N LYS A 87 6.66 8.43 22.50
CA LYS A 87 6.56 9.60 21.62
C LYS A 87 6.93 9.24 20.17
N ARG A 88 7.97 8.42 19.97
CA ARG A 88 8.38 7.95 18.64
C ARG A 88 7.34 7.02 18.01
N LEU A 89 6.83 6.04 18.77
CA LEU A 89 5.84 5.06 18.28
C LEU A 89 4.52 5.71 17.89
N LEU A 90 4.09 6.75 18.60
CA LEU A 90 2.84 7.46 18.38
C LEU A 90 2.99 8.68 17.44
N SER A 91 4.14 8.82 16.78
CA SER A 91 4.35 9.83 15.75
C SER A 91 4.02 9.25 14.38
N PHE A 92 3.06 9.87 13.69
CA PHE A 92 2.64 9.49 12.35
C PHE A 92 2.95 10.61 11.36
N VAL A 93 3.45 10.24 10.18
CA VAL A 93 3.77 11.17 9.10
C VAL A 93 3.01 10.73 7.85
N VAL A 94 2.24 11.63 7.27
CA VAL A 94 1.53 11.42 6.01
C VAL A 94 2.20 12.28 4.95
N VAL A 95 2.70 11.65 3.89
CA VAL A 95 3.41 12.33 2.81
C VAL A 95 2.45 12.52 1.64
N GLY A 96 2.18 13.79 1.30
CA GLY A 96 1.29 14.18 0.21
C GLY A 96 0.02 14.86 0.71
N GLY A 97 -0.19 16.11 0.28
CA GLY A 97 -1.38 16.91 0.63
C GLY A 97 -2.52 16.81 -0.39
N GLY A 98 -2.51 15.79 -1.25
CA GLY A 98 -3.63 15.50 -2.15
C GLY A 98 -4.82 14.88 -1.41
N PRO A 99 -5.96 14.67 -2.09
CA PRO A 99 -7.18 14.15 -1.46
C PRO A 99 -6.94 12.90 -0.62
N THR A 100 -6.27 11.89 -1.18
CA THR A 100 -5.96 10.64 -0.46
C THR A 100 -5.17 10.84 0.82
N GLY A 101 -4.17 11.73 0.82
CA GLY A 101 -3.36 12.00 2.00
C GLY A 101 -4.13 12.79 3.06
N VAL A 102 -4.92 13.77 2.65
CA VAL A 102 -5.78 14.57 3.54
C VAL A 102 -6.85 13.71 4.18
N GLU A 103 -7.56 12.90 3.40
CA GLU A 103 -8.60 11.99 3.90
C GLU A 103 -8.00 10.96 4.87
N TYR A 104 -6.88 10.33 4.51
CA TYR A 104 -6.24 9.37 5.40
C TYR A 104 -5.78 10.01 6.72
N ALA A 105 -5.24 11.24 6.70
CA ALA A 105 -4.86 11.95 7.91
C ALA A 105 -6.08 12.27 8.79
N ALA A 106 -7.22 12.63 8.19
CA ALA A 106 -8.48 12.87 8.91
C ALA A 106 -9.02 11.57 9.54
N GLU A 107 -9.09 10.48 8.79
CA GLU A 107 -9.55 9.18 9.29
C GLU A 107 -8.62 8.63 10.40
N LEU A 108 -7.31 8.83 10.26
CA LEU A 108 -6.35 8.49 11.31
C LEU A 108 -6.58 9.31 12.58
N HIS A 109 -6.84 10.62 12.43
CA HIS A 109 -7.18 11.49 13.56
C HIS A 109 -8.47 11.03 14.25
N ASP A 110 -9.51 10.69 13.49
CA ASP A 110 -10.79 10.25 14.03
C ASP A 110 -10.68 8.90 14.74
N LEU A 111 -9.93 7.95 14.17
CA LEU A 111 -9.61 6.69 14.84
C LEU A 111 -8.96 6.93 16.21
N VAL A 112 -8.00 7.85 16.29
CA VAL A 112 -7.28 8.14 17.54
C VAL A 112 -8.17 8.86 18.55
N THR A 113 -8.90 9.87 18.12
CA THR A 113 -9.61 10.79 19.02
C THR A 113 -11.02 10.32 19.37
N GLN A 114 -11.67 9.52 18.54
CA GLN A 114 -13.06 9.11 18.73
C GLN A 114 -13.20 7.64 19.15
N ASP A 115 -12.39 6.74 18.59
CA ASP A 115 -12.55 5.31 18.82
C ASP A 115 -11.64 4.80 19.93
N MET A 116 -10.36 5.20 19.91
CA MET A 116 -9.38 4.73 20.89
C MET A 116 -9.44 5.48 22.22
N SER A 117 -10.01 6.68 22.26
CA SER A 117 -10.17 7.46 23.50
C SER A 117 -11.34 7.00 24.37
N LYS A 118 -12.26 6.20 23.81
CA LYS A 118 -13.50 5.75 24.48
C LYS A 118 -13.38 4.41 25.22
N LYS A 119 -12.17 3.86 25.35
CA LYS A 119 -11.90 2.60 26.05
C LYS A 119 -11.00 2.80 27.26
#